data_AF-A0AAD5ZHR8-F1
#
_entry.id   AF-A0AAD5ZHR8-F1
#
_cell.length_a   1.000
_cell.length_b   1.000
_cell.length_c   1.000
_cell.angle_alpha   90.00
_cell.angle_beta   90.00
_cell.angle_gamma   90.00
#
_symmetry.space_group_name_H-M   'P 1'
#
loop_
_entity.id
_entity.type
_entity.pdbx_description
1 polymer ?
#
loop_
_entity_poly.entity_id
_entity_poly.type
_entity_poly.pdbx_seq_one_letter_code
_entity_poly.pdbx_strand_id
1 'polypeptide(L)'
;MELTRIQNLSLAYISSFTLRCAVDLDISGHIKAYGRPMPLNELARSIPIPPEKDWMLGHLMTLLVKQDIFVQSEAGYLLTPASELTLTEGSNVGAYVRLVTEAEFIKGWDRLSEVFKDKCTFMEKLSDGEQFWEIVKRKPKFGSDI
;
A
#
# COMPACT_ATOMS: atom_id res chain seq x y z
N MET A 1 22.24 -10.09 15.00
CA MET A 1 21.48 -10.83 13.97
C MET A 1 20.02 -11.00 14.35
N GLU A 2 19.68 -11.59 15.51
CA GLU A 2 18.28 -11.76 15.94
C GLU A 2 17.51 -10.44 16.19
N LEU A 3 18.16 -9.43 16.79
CA LEU A 3 17.53 -8.12 17.02
C LEU A 3 17.09 -7.44 15.70
N THR A 4 17.94 -7.53 14.67
CA THR A 4 17.65 -7.00 13.33
C THR A 4 16.45 -7.70 12.70
N ARG A 5 16.32 -9.02 12.90
CA ARG A 5 15.17 -9.78 12.41
C ARG A 5 13.87 -9.34 13.07
N ILE A 6 13.88 -9.16 14.40
CA ILE A 6 12.71 -8.69 15.15
C ILE A 6 12.30 -7.30 14.68
N GLN A 7 13.25 -6.38 14.54
CA GLN A 7 12.98 -5.01 14.06
C GLN A 7 12.37 -4.99 12.67
N ASN A 8 12.91 -5.79 11.73
CA ASN A 8 12.40 -5.86 10.36
C ASN A 8 10.96 -6.40 10.33
N LEU A 9 10.65 -7.43 11.12
CA LEU A 9 9.30 -7.98 11.21
C LEU A 9 8.33 -6.98 11.86
N SER A 10 8.74 -6.32 12.94
CA SER A 10 7.89 -5.34 13.64
C SER A 10 7.57 -4.11 12.79
N LEU A 11 8.42 -3.74 11.84
CA LEU A 11 8.23 -2.57 10.97
C LEU A 11 7.67 -2.93 9.59
N ALA A 12 7.44 -4.22 9.30
CA ALA A 12 6.95 -4.67 7.99
C ALA A 12 5.60 -4.03 7.61
N TYR A 13 4.75 -3.67 8.59
CA TYR A 13 3.49 -2.98 8.34
C TYR A 13 3.70 -1.61 7.67
N ILE A 14 4.79 -0.89 7.98
CA ILE A 14 5.11 0.41 7.38
C ILE A 14 5.23 0.23 5.86
N SER A 15 5.90 -0.84 5.42
CA SER A 15 6.04 -1.17 3.99
C SER A 15 4.68 -1.30 3.29
N SER A 16 3.72 -1.99 3.92
CA SER A 16 2.37 -2.14 3.37
C SER A 16 1.64 -0.80 3.23
N PHE A 17 1.80 0.09 4.21
CA PHE A 17 1.19 1.43 4.17
C PHE A 17 1.90 2.39 3.20
N THR A 18 3.22 2.27 3.03
CA THR A 18 3.98 2.97 1.99
C THR A 18 3.46 2.56 0.60
N LEU A 19 3.25 1.26 0.36
CA LEU A 19 2.67 0.77 -0.89
C LEU A 19 1.24 1.29 -1.10
N ARG A 20 0.39 1.27 -0.06
CA ARG A 20 -0.96 1.86 -0.12
C ARG A 20 -0.92 3.32 -0.51
N CYS A 21 -0.02 4.11 0.08
CA CYS A 21 0.15 5.52 -0.27
C CYS A 21 0.49 5.70 -1.75
N ALA A 22 1.37 4.86 -2.31
CA ALA A 22 1.72 4.90 -3.73
C ALA A 22 0.52 4.62 -4.64
N VAL A 23 -0.35 3.67 -4.24
CA VAL A 23 -1.58 3.32 -4.94
C VAL A 23 -2.62 4.46 -4.83
N ASP A 24 -2.81 5.03 -3.64
CA ASP A 24 -3.80 6.09 -3.41
C ASP A 24 -3.40 7.42 -4.07
N LEU A 25 -2.11 7.67 -4.26
CA LEU A 25 -1.56 8.81 -5.01
C LEU A 25 -1.36 8.54 -6.51
N ASP A 26 -1.76 7.36 -7.01
CA ASP A 26 -1.59 6.94 -8.41
C ASP A 26 -0.17 7.16 -8.97
N ILE A 27 0.87 6.89 -8.17
CA ILE A 27 2.27 7.16 -8.55
C ILE A 27 2.64 6.43 -9.84
N SER A 28 2.22 5.17 -9.99
CA SER A 28 2.44 4.39 -11.20
C SER A 28 1.81 5.06 -12.43
N GLY A 29 0.60 5.62 -12.28
CA GLY A 29 -0.12 6.30 -13.35
C GLY A 29 0.61 7.56 -13.80
N HIS A 30 1.08 8.37 -12.85
CA HIS A 30 1.89 9.57 -13.13
C HIS A 30 3.20 9.23 -13.87
N ILE A 31 3.93 8.21 -13.41
CA ILE A 31 5.18 7.77 -14.08
C ILE A 31 4.87 7.23 -15.49
N LYS A 32 3.82 6.43 -15.66
CA LYS A 32 3.41 5.91 -16.98
C LYS A 32 3.04 7.04 -17.94
N ALA A 33 2.27 8.02 -17.47
CA ALA A 33 1.85 9.17 -18.27
C ALA A 33 3.03 10.06 -18.69
N TYR A 34 4.10 10.12 -17.88
CA TYR A 34 5.33 10.84 -18.23
C TYR A 34 6.11 10.17 -19.37
N GLY A 35 5.99 8.85 -19.53
CA GLY A 35 6.50 8.08 -20.68
C GLY A 35 8.02 7.85 -20.74
N ARG A 36 8.77 8.30 -19.73
CA ARG A 36 10.23 8.14 -19.61
C ARG A 36 10.62 8.14 -18.12
N PRO A 37 11.89 7.93 -17.71
CA PRO A 37 12.28 8.09 -16.31
C PRO A 37 11.81 9.45 -15.76
N MET A 38 11.05 9.42 -14.67
CA MET A 38 10.39 10.62 -14.11
C MET A 38 11.21 11.21 -12.96
N PRO A 39 11.75 12.43 -13.08
CA PRO A 39 12.44 13.10 -11.98
C PRO A 39 11.53 13.35 -10.78
N LEU A 40 12.08 13.37 -9.56
CA LEU A 40 11.31 13.61 -8.33
C LEU A 40 10.53 14.93 -8.37
N ASN A 41 11.13 16.00 -8.90
CA ASN A 41 10.47 17.31 -9.01
C ASN A 41 9.30 17.29 -10.02
N GLU A 42 9.39 16.49 -11.07
CA GLU A 42 8.28 16.33 -12.03
C GLU A 42 7.16 15.49 -11.42
N LEU A 43 7.51 14.44 -10.68
CA LEU A 43 6.55 13.64 -9.93
C LEU A 43 5.80 14.50 -8.89
N ALA A 44 6.53 15.30 -8.12
CA ALA A 44 5.95 16.22 -7.12
C ALA A 44 4.98 17.24 -7.74
N ARG A 45 5.28 17.75 -8.94
CA ARG A 45 4.39 18.66 -9.68
C ARG A 45 3.15 17.95 -10.24
N SER A 46 3.27 16.68 -10.59
CA SER A 46 2.19 15.91 -11.18
C SER A 46 1.13 15.47 -10.16
N ILE A 47 1.55 15.27 -8.90
CA ILE A 47 0.66 14.91 -7.80
C ILE A 47 0.22 16.22 -7.11
N PRO A 48 -1.06 16.43 -6.80
CA PRO A 48 -1.55 17.64 -6.13
C PRO A 48 -1.20 17.64 -4.63
N ILE A 49 0.10 17.57 -4.29
CA ILE A 49 0.60 17.67 -2.92
C ILE A 49 1.03 19.10 -2.56
N PRO A 50 0.91 19.52 -1.28
CA PRO A 50 1.47 20.78 -0.82
C PRO A 50 3.01 20.80 -0.94
N PRO A 51 3.64 21.88 -1.41
CA PRO A 51 5.09 21.96 -1.62
C PRO A 51 5.93 21.64 -0.37
N GLU A 52 5.41 21.91 0.82
CA GLU A 52 6.07 21.61 2.10
C GLU A 52 6.24 20.10 2.35
N LYS A 53 5.57 19.24 1.55
CA LYS A 53 5.62 17.79 1.64
C LYS A 53 6.47 17.12 0.55
N ASP A 54 7.14 17.88 -0.32
CA ASP A 54 7.97 17.32 -1.40
C ASP A 54 9.08 16.39 -0.85
N TRP A 55 9.67 16.75 0.28
CA TRP A 55 10.68 15.91 0.95
C TRP A 55 10.09 14.57 1.42
N MET A 56 8.80 14.54 1.82
CA MET A 56 8.12 13.31 2.22
C MET A 56 7.90 12.39 1.02
N LEU A 57 7.57 12.96 -0.16
CA LEU A 57 7.46 12.20 -1.40
C LEU A 57 8.80 11.56 -1.78
N GLY A 58 9.91 12.30 -1.65
CA GLY A 58 11.26 11.74 -1.88
C GLY A 58 11.58 10.56 -0.95
N HIS A 59 11.20 10.67 0.33
CA HIS A 59 11.38 9.58 1.29
C HIS A 59 10.50 8.37 0.95
N LEU A 60 9.24 8.60 0.60
CA LEU A 60 8.30 7.56 0.15
C LEU A 60 8.87 6.80 -1.05
N MET A 61 9.32 7.51 -2.09
CA MET A 61 9.91 6.89 -3.28
C MET A 61 11.17 6.09 -2.96
N THR A 62 12.01 6.59 -2.04
CA THR A 62 13.20 5.86 -1.59
C THR A 62 12.84 4.52 -0.95
N LEU A 63 11.77 4.47 -0.13
CA LEU A 63 11.30 3.23 0.48
C LEU A 63 10.76 2.25 -0.56
N LEU A 64 9.99 2.74 -1.54
CA LEU A 64 9.40 1.90 -2.58
C LEU A 64 10.46 1.34 -3.54
N VAL A 65 11.53 2.11 -3.80
CA VAL A 65 12.69 1.62 -4.59
C VAL A 65 13.43 0.52 -3.84
N LYS A 66 13.63 0.68 -2.52
CA LYS A 66 14.24 -0.37 -1.69
C LYS A 66 13.41 -1.65 -1.59
N GLN A 67 12.13 -1.58 -1.95
CA GLN A 67 11.19 -2.70 -1.99
C GLN A 67 10.98 -3.25 -3.41
N ASP A 68 11.78 -2.80 -4.38
CA ASP A 68 11.70 -3.20 -5.80
C ASP A 68 10.33 -2.89 -6.48
N ILE A 69 9.53 -2.00 -5.89
CA ILE A 69 8.25 -1.55 -6.48
C ILE A 69 8.51 -0.58 -7.64
N PHE A 70 9.54 0.26 -7.51
CA PHE A 70 10.01 1.15 -8.57
C PHE A 70 11.53 1.02 -8.71
N VAL A 71 12.06 1.45 -9.84
CA VAL A 71 13.52 1.56 -10.05
C VAL A 71 13.90 3.02 -10.14
N GLN A 72 15.02 3.39 -9.52
CA GLN A 72 15.61 4.72 -9.67
C GLN A 72 16.80 4.64 -10.64
N SER A 73 16.70 5.38 -11.76
CA SER A 73 17.80 5.63 -12.69
C SER A 73 18.43 7.00 -12.43
N GLU A 74 19.54 7.32 -13.10
CA GLU A 74 20.14 8.66 -13.07
C GLU A 74 19.17 9.76 -13.52
N ALA A 75 18.26 9.44 -14.44
CA ALA A 75 17.29 10.37 -15.00
C ALA A 75 15.97 10.44 -14.22
N GLY A 76 15.73 9.56 -13.25
CA GLY A 76 14.49 9.52 -12.46
C GLY A 76 13.91 8.12 -12.26
N TYR A 77 12.67 8.06 -11.81
CA TYR A 77 11.97 6.83 -11.46
C TYR A 77 11.34 6.13 -12.67
N LEU A 78 11.39 4.81 -12.64
CA LEU A 78 10.86 3.91 -13.66
C LEU A 78 9.92 2.88 -13.03
N LEU A 79 8.96 2.42 -13.83
CA LEU A 79 8.10 1.30 -13.45
C LEU A 79 8.89 -0.01 -13.44
N THR A 80 8.42 -0.94 -12.62
CA THR A 80 8.78 -2.36 -12.64
C THR A 80 7.54 -3.17 -13.00
N PRO A 81 7.68 -4.47 -13.33
CA PRO A 81 6.51 -5.33 -13.52
C PRO A 81 5.54 -5.29 -12.32
N ALA A 82 6.06 -5.13 -11.10
CA ALA A 82 5.23 -5.04 -9.90
C ALA A 82 4.40 -3.74 -9.84
N SER A 83 4.98 -2.58 -10.15
CA SER A 83 4.21 -1.32 -10.19
C SER A 83 3.26 -1.27 -11.39
N GLU A 84 3.57 -1.92 -12.51
CA GLU A 84 2.66 -2.01 -13.67
C GLU A 84 1.37 -2.79 -13.38
N LEU A 85 1.39 -3.74 -12.43
CA LEU A 85 0.18 -4.45 -12.01
C LEU A 85 -0.88 -3.51 -11.46
N THR A 86 -0.51 -2.35 -10.91
CA THR A 86 -1.49 -1.35 -10.43
C THR A 86 -2.23 -0.64 -11.57
N LEU A 87 -1.72 -0.73 -12.80
CA LEU A 87 -2.25 -0.06 -14.00
C LEU A 87 -2.90 -1.04 -14.99
N THR A 88 -2.83 -2.33 -14.70
CA THR A 88 -3.32 -3.39 -15.59
C THR A 88 -4.84 -3.43 -15.54
N GLU A 89 -5.49 -3.40 -16.70
CA GLU A 89 -6.95 -3.51 -16.78
C GLU A 89 -7.40 -4.86 -16.20
N GLY A 90 -8.43 -4.82 -15.34
CA GLY A 90 -8.90 -6.01 -14.60
C GLY A 90 -8.01 -6.45 -13.43
N SER A 91 -6.90 -5.77 -13.15
CA SER A 91 -6.09 -6.03 -11.95
C SER A 91 -6.79 -5.52 -10.70
N ASN A 92 -6.89 -6.39 -9.69
CA ASN A 92 -7.43 -6.04 -8.38
C ASN A 92 -6.33 -5.63 -7.37
N VAL A 93 -5.07 -5.44 -7.80
CA VAL A 93 -3.95 -5.16 -6.89
C VAL A 93 -4.18 -3.90 -6.07
N GLY A 94 -4.67 -2.82 -6.68
CA GLY A 94 -4.97 -1.59 -5.96
C GLY A 94 -6.08 -1.78 -4.90
N ALA A 95 -7.12 -2.53 -5.24
CA ALA A 95 -8.20 -2.89 -4.33
C ALA A 95 -7.70 -3.79 -3.19
N TYR A 96 -6.88 -4.79 -3.49
CA TYR A 96 -6.24 -5.68 -2.52
C TYR A 96 -5.37 -4.92 -1.53
N VAL A 97 -4.48 -4.03 -2.00
CA VAL A 97 -3.61 -3.22 -1.13
C VAL A 97 -4.44 -2.35 -0.19
N ARG A 98 -5.52 -1.71 -0.70
CA ARG A 98 -6.43 -0.93 0.14
C ARG A 98 -7.15 -1.80 1.17
N LEU A 99 -7.60 -3.01 0.79
CA LEU A 99 -8.30 -3.93 1.67
C LEU A 99 -7.43 -4.36 2.86
N VAL A 100 -6.22 -4.86 2.58
CA VAL A 100 -5.34 -5.42 3.62
C VAL A 100 -4.72 -4.36 4.54
N THR A 101 -4.85 -3.07 4.17
CA THR A 101 -4.42 -1.94 5.00
C THR A 101 -5.60 -1.20 5.62
N GLU A 102 -6.83 -1.69 5.47
CA GLU A 102 -8.01 -1.07 6.04
C GLU A 102 -8.08 -1.29 7.57
N ALA A 103 -8.62 -0.30 8.29
CA ALA A 103 -8.68 -0.32 9.76
C ALA A 103 -9.37 -1.58 10.33
N GLU A 104 -10.48 -2.02 9.75
CA GLU A 104 -11.18 -3.24 10.20
C GLU A 104 -10.34 -4.50 9.96
N PHE A 105 -9.62 -4.56 8.83
CA PHE A 105 -8.71 -5.67 8.57
C PHE A 105 -7.56 -5.70 9.58
N ILE A 106 -6.96 -4.54 9.86
CA ILE A 106 -5.87 -4.38 10.84
C ILE A 106 -6.32 -4.72 12.25
N LYS A 107 -7.55 -4.36 12.62
CA LYS A 107 -8.12 -4.69 13.94
C LYS A 107 -8.14 -6.20 14.20
N GLY A 108 -8.37 -7.02 13.16
CA GLY A 108 -8.27 -8.47 13.27
C GLY A 108 -6.86 -8.93 13.65
N TRP A 109 -5.82 -8.33 13.05
CA TRP A 109 -4.42 -8.63 13.35
C TRP A 109 -3.99 -8.15 14.74
N ASP A 110 -4.45 -6.97 15.16
CA ASP A 110 -4.20 -6.43 16.50
C ASP A 110 -4.75 -7.37 17.59
N ARG A 111 -5.93 -7.96 17.34
CA ARG A 111 -6.60 -8.88 18.25
C ARG A 111 -6.24 -10.35 18.05
N LEU A 112 -5.23 -10.65 17.24
CA LEU A 112 -4.86 -12.03 16.91
C LEU A 112 -4.53 -12.86 18.15
N SER A 113 -3.93 -12.24 19.17
CA SER A 113 -3.65 -12.95 20.44
C SER A 113 -4.91 -13.33 21.22
N GLU A 114 -6.02 -12.60 21.07
CA GLU A 114 -7.32 -12.94 21.65
C GLU A 114 -7.95 -14.13 20.93
N VAL A 115 -7.81 -14.19 19.59
CA VAL A 115 -8.28 -15.32 18.76
C VAL A 115 -7.67 -16.64 19.25
N PHE A 116 -6.39 -16.64 19.63
CA PHE A 116 -5.74 -17.85 20.16
C PHE A 116 -6.17 -18.23 21.59
N LYS A 117 -6.73 -17.29 22.36
CA LYS A 117 -7.12 -17.49 23.76
C LYS A 117 -8.62 -17.77 23.93
N ASP A 118 -9.41 -17.46 22.92
CA ASP A 118 -10.86 -17.60 22.88
C ASP A 118 -11.25 -18.74 21.91
N LYS A 119 -12.49 -19.24 21.99
CA LYS A 119 -13.01 -20.16 20.96
C LYS A 119 -13.46 -19.44 19.69
N CYS A 120 -13.39 -18.11 19.67
CA CYS A 120 -13.75 -17.29 18.52
C CYS A 120 -12.76 -17.45 17.36
N THR A 121 -13.30 -17.40 16.16
CA THR A 121 -12.57 -17.36 14.89
C THR A 121 -11.98 -15.96 14.63
N PHE A 122 -10.94 -15.91 13.80
CA PHE A 122 -10.38 -14.64 13.30
C PHE A 122 -11.45 -13.75 12.65
N MET A 123 -12.38 -14.36 11.91
CA MET A 123 -13.46 -13.66 11.21
C MET A 123 -14.46 -12.99 12.18
N GLU A 124 -14.73 -13.58 13.34
CA GLU A 124 -15.62 -12.97 14.34
C GLU A 124 -14.98 -11.74 15.01
N LYS A 125 -13.64 -11.72 15.15
CA LYS A 125 -12.90 -10.60 15.76
C LYS A 125 -12.60 -9.46 14.79
N LEU A 126 -12.54 -9.74 13.48
CA LEU A 126 -12.31 -8.75 12.41
C LEU A 126 -13.39 -7.65 12.37
N SER A 127 -14.61 -7.99 12.76
CA SER A 127 -15.80 -7.17 12.47
C SER A 127 -16.76 -7.09 13.66
N ASP A 128 -16.27 -7.38 14.87
CA ASP A 128 -17.06 -7.41 16.11
C ASP A 128 -18.38 -8.18 15.96
N GLY A 129 -18.35 -9.28 15.21
CA GLY A 129 -19.52 -10.13 14.94
C GLY A 129 -20.32 -9.81 13.67
N GLU A 130 -20.08 -8.70 12.95
CA GLU A 130 -20.58 -8.56 11.57
C GLU A 130 -19.78 -9.48 10.63
N GLN A 131 -20.28 -9.84 9.44
CA GLN A 131 -19.44 -10.55 8.46
C GLN A 131 -18.50 -9.54 7.79
N PHE A 132 -17.17 -9.71 7.93
CA PHE A 132 -16.15 -8.84 7.31
C PHE A 132 -16.47 -8.48 5.85
N TRP A 133 -16.94 -9.45 5.07
CA TRP A 133 -17.32 -9.26 3.66
C TRP A 133 -18.49 -8.28 3.45
N GLU A 134 -19.43 -8.18 4.39
CA GLU A 134 -20.53 -7.22 4.32
C GLU A 134 -20.04 -5.79 4.58
N ILE A 135 -19.03 -5.60 5.43
CA ILE A 135 -18.37 -4.30 5.62
C ILE A 135 -17.60 -3.89 4.37
N VAL A 136 -16.88 -4.84 3.76
CA VAL A 136 -16.11 -4.61 2.52
C VAL A 136 -17.03 -4.23 1.36
N LYS A 137 -18.14 -4.97 1.15
CA LYS A 137 -19.13 -4.67 0.10
C LYS A 137 -19.76 -3.28 0.22
N ARG A 138 -19.90 -2.75 1.44
CA ARG A 138 -20.43 -1.40 1.69
C ARG A 138 -19.43 -0.29 1.36
N LYS A 139 -18.16 -0.61 1.12
CA LYS A 139 -17.09 0.37 0.92
C LYS A 139 -16.73 0.49 -0.57
N PRO A 140 -17.14 1.58 -1.26
CA PRO A 140 -16.96 1.73 -2.70
C PRO A 140 -15.48 1.77 -3.16
N LYS A 141 -14.54 2.03 -2.24
CA LYS A 141 -13.08 2.09 -2.52
C LYS A 141 -12.41 0.75 -2.86
N PHE A 142 -13.13 -0.35 -2.68
CA PHE A 142 -12.63 -1.70 -2.93
C PHE A 142 -13.03 -2.27 -4.30
N GLY A 143 -13.86 -1.56 -5.07
CA GLY A 143 -14.37 -2.07 -6.35
C GLY A 143 -15.46 -3.12 -6.17
N SER A 144 -16.14 -3.48 -7.27
CA SER A 144 -17.19 -4.51 -7.30
C SER A 144 -16.66 -5.95 -7.22
N ASP A 145 -15.35 -6.15 -7.37
CA ASP A 145 -14.74 -7.45 -7.68
C ASP A 145 -13.58 -7.81 -6.73
N ILE A 146 -13.86 -7.75 -5.42
CA ILE A 146 -13.11 -8.53 -4.41
C ILE A 146 -13.90 -9.78 -4.06
#